data_AF-A0AAF0PY92-F1
#
_entry.id   AF-A0AAF0PY92-F1
#
_cell.length_a   1.000
_cell.length_b   1.000
_cell.length_c   1.000
_cell.angle_alpha   90.00
_cell.angle_beta   90.00
_cell.angle_gamma   90.00
#
_symmetry.space_group_name_H-M   'P 1'
#
loop_
_entity.id
_entity.type
_entity.pdbx_description
1 polymer ?
#
loop_
_entity_poly.entity_id
_entity_poly.type
_entity_poly.pdbx_seq_one_letter_code
_entity_poly.pdbx_strand_id
1 'polypeptide(L)'
;MTQKANLFKGQQKKKPVPSRHGKAPQIRKGKRAVKPSKNTKQMDVDRELTKFINQCNETKAATFATKDGGQLCILKKPETSSKKPESSSGAAKK
;
A
#
# COMPACT_ATOMS: atom_id res chain seq x y z
N MET A 1 -45.40 -14.50 14.17
CA MET A 1 -44.97 -14.39 12.76
C MET A 1 -44.52 -12.96 12.49
N THR A 2 -43.23 -12.62 12.67
CA THR A 2 -42.65 -11.33 12.23
C THR A 2 -41.15 -11.48 11.96
N GLN A 3 -40.80 -11.95 10.76
CA GLN A 3 -39.43 -12.24 10.32
C GLN A 3 -38.60 -11.00 9.87
N LYS A 4 -39.03 -9.77 10.16
CA LYS A 4 -38.48 -8.57 9.48
C LYS A 4 -37.78 -7.52 10.36
N ALA A 5 -37.44 -7.82 11.61
CA ALA A 5 -36.79 -6.85 12.49
C ALA A 5 -35.41 -6.34 11.98
N ASN A 6 -34.68 -7.17 11.23
CA ASN A 6 -33.32 -6.85 10.74
C ASN A 6 -33.29 -6.33 9.28
N LEU A 7 -34.44 -6.15 8.64
CA LEU A 7 -34.52 -5.75 7.23
C LEU A 7 -34.69 -4.23 7.02
N PHE A 8 -34.77 -3.44 8.09
CA PHE A 8 -34.93 -2.00 7.99
C PHE A 8 -33.60 -1.31 7.64
N LYS A 9 -33.62 -0.60 6.51
CA LYS A 9 -32.54 0.32 6.11
C LYS A 9 -32.52 1.49 7.12
N GLY A 10 -31.34 1.84 7.63
CA GLY A 10 -31.16 2.94 8.58
C GLY A 10 -30.79 2.53 10.01
N GLN A 11 -30.78 1.24 10.35
CA GLN A 11 -30.28 0.80 11.65
C GLN A 11 -28.77 1.06 11.76
N GLN A 12 -28.37 1.78 12.82
CA GLN A 12 -26.96 2.03 13.11
C GLN A 12 -26.26 0.70 13.46
N LYS A 13 -25.29 0.30 12.63
CA LYS A 13 -24.49 -0.89 12.90
C LYS A 13 -23.63 -0.65 14.14
N LYS A 14 -23.82 -1.47 15.18
CA LYS A 14 -22.96 -1.44 16.38
C LYS A 14 -21.50 -1.63 15.97
N LYS A 15 -20.60 -0.81 16.53
CA LYS A 15 -19.16 -0.95 16.31
C LYS A 15 -18.71 -2.34 16.80
N PRO A 16 -17.89 -3.07 16.04
CA PRO A 16 -17.43 -4.38 16.47
C PRO A 16 -16.60 -4.25 17.75
N VAL A 17 -16.92 -5.08 18.74
CA VAL A 17 -16.19 -5.16 20.01
C VAL A 17 -14.75 -5.63 19.72
N PRO A 18 -13.71 -5.02 20.32
CA PRO A 18 -12.34 -5.47 20.14
C PRO A 18 -12.20 -6.93 20.57
N SER A 19 -11.63 -7.77 19.70
CA SER A 19 -11.36 -9.18 19.98
C SER A 19 -10.40 -9.30 21.16
N ARG A 20 -10.88 -9.76 22.31
CA ARG A 20 -10.09 -9.90 23.54
C ARG A 20 -9.05 -11.03 23.47
N HIS A 21 -9.00 -11.80 22.39
CA HIS A 21 -8.19 -13.03 22.29
C HIS A 21 -7.27 -13.02 21.07
N GLY A 22 -6.85 -11.83 20.61
CA GLY A 22 -5.83 -11.68 19.56
C GLY A 22 -6.21 -12.19 18.17
N LYS A 23 -7.43 -12.73 17.97
CA LYS A 23 -7.89 -13.15 16.64
C LYS A 23 -7.89 -11.95 15.71
N ALA A 24 -7.00 -11.99 14.72
CA ALA A 24 -6.88 -10.94 13.73
C ALA A 24 -8.23 -10.74 13.01
N PRO A 25 -8.67 -9.49 12.80
CA PRO A 25 -9.94 -9.22 12.17
C PRO A 25 -10.00 -9.84 10.78
N GLN A 26 -10.99 -10.73 10.56
CA GLN A 26 -11.14 -11.44 9.30
C GLN A 26 -11.43 -10.44 8.16
N ILE A 27 -10.49 -10.31 7.23
CA ILE A 27 -10.68 -9.57 5.99
C ILE A 27 -11.69 -10.37 5.15
N ARG A 28 -12.89 -9.80 4.95
CA ARG A 28 -13.92 -10.43 4.12
C ARG A 28 -13.40 -10.63 2.70
N LYS A 29 -13.67 -11.79 2.09
CA LYS A 29 -13.37 -12.05 0.67
C LYS A 29 -13.91 -10.89 -0.18
N GLY A 30 -13.05 -10.34 -1.03
CA GLY A 30 -13.37 -9.17 -1.87
C GLY A 30 -12.98 -7.80 -1.31
N LYS A 31 -12.56 -7.70 -0.04
CA LYS A 31 -11.98 -6.46 0.49
C LYS A 31 -10.57 -6.26 -0.09
N ARG A 32 -10.49 -5.49 -1.18
CA ARG A 32 -9.24 -5.13 -1.83
C ARG A 32 -8.55 -4.01 -1.05
N ALA A 33 -7.24 -4.10 -0.88
CA ALA A 33 -6.41 -2.96 -0.47
C ALA A 33 -6.33 -1.98 -1.65
N VAL A 34 -7.35 -1.13 -1.77
CA VAL A 34 -7.40 -0.09 -2.81
C VAL A 34 -6.63 1.11 -2.28
N LYS A 35 -5.73 1.67 -3.10
CA LYS A 35 -5.03 2.91 -2.75
C LYS A 35 -6.07 4.01 -2.54
N PRO A 36 -5.93 4.85 -1.50
CA PRO A 36 -6.85 5.95 -1.28
C PRO A 36 -6.85 6.88 -2.49
N SER A 37 -8.04 7.31 -2.91
CA SER A 37 -8.23 8.20 -4.07
C SER A 37 -7.79 9.64 -3.80
N LYS A 38 -7.73 10.04 -2.53
CA LYS A 38 -7.28 11.37 -2.09
C LYS A 38 -6.10 11.20 -1.14
N ASN A 39 -5.03 11.94 -1.40
CA ASN A 39 -3.89 12.00 -0.50
C ASN A 39 -4.09 13.14 0.51
N THR A 40 -3.87 12.85 1.79
CA THR A 40 -3.85 13.85 2.85
C THR A 40 -2.41 14.27 3.11
N LYS A 41 -2.20 15.50 3.60
CA LYS A 41 -0.85 16.01 3.91
C LYS A 41 -0.06 15.07 4.83
N GLN A 42 -0.73 14.47 5.83
CA GLN A 42 -0.11 13.49 6.71
C GLN A 42 0.40 12.26 5.96
N MET A 43 -0.36 11.72 5.01
CA MET A 43 0.07 10.56 4.22
C MET A 43 1.26 10.87 3.32
N ASP A 44 1.43 12.12 2.88
CA ASP A 44 2.59 12.52 2.10
C ASP A 44 3.84 12.62 2.99
N VAL A 45 3.71 13.18 4.19
CA VAL A 45 4.78 13.15 5.21
C VAL A 45 5.17 11.71 5.55
N ASP A 46 4.20 10.83 5.81
CA ASP A 46 4.47 9.42 6.13
C ASP A 46 5.20 8.70 4.97
N ARG A 47 4.89 9.04 3.72
CA ARG A 47 5.59 8.51 2.54
C ARG A 47 7.03 9.01 2.45
N GLU A 48 7.28 10.29 2.73
CA GLU A 48 8.62 10.86 2.74
C GLU A 48 9.48 10.24 3.84
N LEU A 49 8.93 10.10 5.04
CA LEU A 49 9.58 9.41 6.15
C LEU A 49 9.92 7.95 5.79
N THR A 50 8.96 7.24 5.18
CA THR A 50 9.18 5.85 4.75
C THR A 50 10.29 5.74 3.70
N LYS A 51 10.32 6.66 2.72
CA LYS A 51 11.38 6.71 1.70
C LYS A 51 12.76 6.94 2.34
N PHE A 52 12.84 7.89 3.26
CA PHE A 52 14.07 8.22 3.96
C PHE A 52 14.59 7.02 4.77
N ILE A 53 13.74 6.38 5.56
CA ILE A 53 14.11 5.20 6.35
C ILE A 53 14.62 4.07 5.46
N ASN A 54 13.95 3.81 4.33
CA ASN A 54 14.39 2.78 3.38
C ASN A 54 15.76 3.10 2.79
N GLN A 55 15.99 4.34 2.36
CA GLN A 55 17.28 4.76 1.82
C GLN A 55 18.41 4.60 2.85
N CYS A 56 18.15 4.96 4.12
CA CYS A 56 19.11 4.76 5.19
C CYS A 56 19.42 3.28 5.42
N ASN A 57 18.42 2.41 5.40
CA ASN A 57 18.60 0.97 5.60
C ASN A 57 19.35 0.34 4.41
N GLU A 58 19.00 0.71 3.18
CA GLU A 58 19.68 0.26 1.96
C GLU A 58 21.17 0.67 1.98
N THR A 59 21.46 1.91 2.36
CA THR A 59 22.85 2.40 2.48
C THR A 59 23.64 1.67 3.56
N LYS A 60 23.02 1.42 4.72
CA LYS A 60 23.63 0.64 5.80
C LYS A 60 23.95 -0.78 5.36
N ALA A 61 23.01 -1.46 4.70
CA ALA A 61 23.20 -2.81 4.19
C ALA A 61 24.30 -2.88 3.13
N ALA A 62 24.31 -1.93 2.18
CA ALA A 62 25.35 -1.87 1.16
C ALA A 62 26.74 -1.64 1.77
N THR A 63 26.85 -0.71 2.72
CA THR A 63 28.12 -0.43 3.42
C THR A 63 28.60 -1.64 4.20
N PHE A 64 27.69 -2.37 4.85
CA PHE A 64 28.03 -3.60 5.58
C PHE A 64 28.58 -4.67 4.62
N ALA A 65 27.91 -4.91 3.49
CA ALA A 65 28.39 -5.85 2.49
C ALA A 65 29.76 -5.47 1.91
N THR A 66 29.99 -4.18 1.63
CA THR A 66 31.30 -3.69 1.14
C THR A 66 32.42 -3.96 2.14
N LYS A 67 32.15 -3.91 3.45
CA LYS A 67 33.14 -4.25 4.48
C LYS A 67 33.49 -5.74 4.49
N ASP A 68 32.51 -6.60 4.25
CA ASP A 68 32.69 -8.06 4.20
C ASP A 68 33.24 -8.55 2.83
N GLY A 69 33.64 -7.63 1.95
CA GLY A 69 34.19 -7.93 0.63
C GLY A 69 33.15 -8.30 -0.44
N GLY A 70 31.86 -8.21 -0.10
CA GLY A 70 30.75 -8.35 -1.05
C GLY A 70 30.36 -7.01 -1.68
N GLN A 71 29.67 -7.03 -2.84
CA GLN A 71 29.19 -5.81 -3.49
C GLN A 71 27.67 -5.84 -3.67
N LEU A 72 26.97 -4.91 -3.02
CA LEU A 72 25.55 -4.66 -3.23
C LEU A 72 25.37 -3.31 -3.91
N CYS A 73 24.66 -3.29 -5.05
CA CYS A 73 24.34 -2.08 -5.78
C CYS A 73 22.97 -1.54 -5.33
N ILE A 74 22.94 -0.30 -4.85
CA ILE A 74 21.67 0.39 -4.57
C ILE A 74 21.06 0.82 -5.91
N LEU A 75 20.10 0.04 -6.40
CA LEU A 75 19.39 0.33 -7.64
C LEU A 75 18.39 1.47 -7.43
N LYS A 76 18.53 2.55 -8.20
CA LYS A 76 17.54 3.62 -8.22
C LYS A 76 16.24 3.04 -8.75
N LYS A 77 15.17 3.05 -7.93
CA LYS A 77 13.85 2.62 -8.38
C LYS A 77 13.45 3.43 -9.61
N PRO A 78 12.95 2.79 -10.68
CA PRO A 78 12.38 3.53 -11.80
C PRO A 78 11.26 4.40 -11.24
N GLU A 79 11.23 5.67 -11.65
CA GLU A 79 10.16 6.60 -11.27
C GLU A 79 8.85 6.12 -11.90
N THR A 80 8.14 5.20 -11.24
CA THR A 80 6.74 4.94 -11.56
C THR A 80 5.92 6.10 -11.00
N SER A 81 6.08 7.26 -11.65
CA SER A 81 5.01 8.22 -11.71
C SER A 81 3.79 7.48 -12.26
N SER A 82 2.65 7.74 -11.65
CA SER A 82 1.33 7.43 -12.16
C SER A 82 1.05 8.17 -13.48
N LYS A 83 1.88 7.97 -14.50
CA LYS A 83 1.55 8.27 -15.88
C LYS A 83 1.02 6.97 -16.49
N LYS A 84 -0.22 7.03 -16.96
CA LYS A 84 -0.85 5.96 -17.76
C LYS A 84 0.11 5.53 -18.89
N PRO A 85 0.08 4.28 -19.35
CA PRO A 85 0.70 3.94 -20.62
C PRO A 85 -0.13 4.62 -21.71
N GLU A 86 0.41 5.68 -22.33
CA GLU A 86 -0.04 6.07 -23.65
C GLU A 86 0.63 5.16 -24.67
N SER A 87 -0.23 4.54 -25.46
CA SER A 87 0.03 3.58 -26.52
C SER A 87 1.10 4.06 -27.51
N SER A 88 2.15 3.27 -27.73
CA SER A 88 2.98 3.39 -28.92
C SER A 88 2.23 2.82 -30.12
N SER A 89 1.54 3.68 -30.87
CA SER A 89 1.12 3.39 -32.24
C SER A 89 2.37 3.31 -33.13
N GLY A 90 2.83 2.08 -33.38
CA GLY A 90 3.83 1.80 -34.41
C GLY A 90 3.22 2.07 -35.79
N ALA A 91 3.48 3.25 -36.35
CA ALA A 91 3.21 3.54 -37.75
C ALA A 91 4.29 2.85 -38.60
N ALA A 92 3.93 1.74 -39.23
CA ALA A 92 4.68 1.18 -40.34
C ALA A 92 4.76 2.22 -41.47
N LYS A 93 5.97 2.58 -41.89
CA LYS A 93 6.21 3.19 -43.20
C LYS A 93 6.94 2.20 -44.08
N LYS A 94 6.33 2.07 -45.26
CA LYS A 94 6.63 1.23 -46.41
C LYS A 94 7.83 1.76 -47.18
#